data_AF-A0A840A5P1-F1
#
_entry.id   AF-A0A840A5P1-F1
#
_cell.length_a   1.000
_cell.length_b   1.000
_cell.length_c   1.000
_cell.angle_alpha   90.00
_cell.angle_beta   90.00
_cell.angle_gamma   90.00
#
_symmetry.space_group_name_H-M   'P 1'
#
loop_
_entity.id
_entity.type
_entity.pdbx_description
1 polymer ?
#
loop_
_entity_poly.entity_id
_entity_poly.type
_entity_poly.pdbx_seq_one_letter_code
_entity_poly.pdbx_strand_id
1 'polypeptide(L)'
;MFIQTEATPNPEVLKFLPGREVLAEGSRDFRDMDEAQVSPLAADLFDIEGVTRVFFGADFVTVGKDAHHDWPHLKAPVLAAIMDHFTSGRPLFVESAAEAGGHDDTAYEGETAQVVAEIKDLLDTRIRPAVAQDGGDILFNRFDADTGVVWLHMRGACSGCPSSSATLKAGVENMLKHYVPEVTRVEQTL
;
A
#
# COMPACT_ATOMS: atom_id res chain seq x y z
N MET A 1 18.45 2.92 17.04
CA MET A 1 17.69 2.25 15.98
C MET A 1 18.27 2.68 14.64
N PHE A 2 18.45 1.78 13.67
CA PHE A 2 18.99 2.11 12.34
C PHE A 2 17.90 1.90 11.29
N ILE A 3 17.59 2.94 10.53
CA ILE A 3 16.54 2.93 9.51
C ILE A 3 17.22 3.02 8.15
N GLN A 4 17.00 2.02 7.29
CA GLN A 4 17.46 2.06 5.90
C GLN A 4 16.45 2.76 5.01
N THR A 5 16.90 3.26 3.86
CA THR A 5 16.00 3.88 2.88
C THR A 5 16.24 3.31 1.49
N GLU A 6 15.16 3.02 0.77
CA GLU A 6 15.17 2.49 -0.58
C GLU A 6 14.37 3.42 -1.51
N ALA A 7 14.88 3.65 -2.71
CA ALA A 7 14.13 4.35 -3.75
C ALA A 7 13.01 3.44 -4.27
N THR A 8 11.86 4.02 -4.58
CA THR A 8 10.77 3.32 -5.27
C THR A 8 10.76 3.70 -6.75
N PRO A 9 10.04 2.97 -7.62
CA PRO A 9 9.79 3.40 -8.99
C PRO A 9 9.08 4.77 -9.10
N ASN A 10 8.46 5.25 -8.02
CA ASN A 10 7.84 6.57 -7.94
C ASN A 10 8.83 7.57 -7.29
N PRO A 11 9.32 8.59 -8.02
CA PRO A 11 10.31 9.54 -7.48
C PRO A 11 9.78 10.37 -6.30
N GLU A 12 8.46 10.51 -6.21
CA GLU A 12 7.79 11.24 -5.14
C GLU A 12 7.57 10.39 -3.89
N VAL A 13 7.96 9.11 -3.89
CA VAL A 13 7.78 8.20 -2.76
C VAL A 13 9.10 7.53 -2.39
N LEU A 14 9.44 7.60 -1.10
CA LEU A 14 10.63 6.94 -0.54
C LEU A 14 10.22 5.91 0.49
N LYS A 15 10.88 4.75 0.44
CA LYS A 15 10.66 3.63 1.37
C LYS A 15 11.68 3.70 2.50
N PHE A 16 11.18 3.56 3.72
CA PHE A 16 11.95 3.55 4.96
C PHE A 16 11.77 2.18 5.60
N LEU A 17 12.89 1.51 5.91
CA LEU A 17 12.92 0.18 6.55
C LEU A 17 13.45 0.32 7.97
N PRO A 18 12.56 0.29 8.98
CA PRO A 18 12.92 0.42 10.39
C PRO A 18 13.77 -0.73 10.95
N GLY A 19 13.90 -1.83 10.21
CA GLY A 19 14.59 -3.05 10.64
C GLY A 19 13.79 -3.88 11.66
N ARG A 20 12.47 -3.65 11.72
CA ARG A 20 11.49 -4.34 12.57
C ARG A 20 10.13 -4.36 11.88
N GLU A 21 9.25 -5.21 12.37
CA GLU A 21 7.85 -5.18 12.00
C GLU A 21 7.23 -3.79 12.29
N VAL A 22 6.48 -3.29 11.30
CA VAL A 22 5.70 -2.07 11.36
C VAL A 22 4.25 -2.45 11.60
N LEU A 23 3.64 -3.21 10.69
CA LEU A 23 2.26 -3.66 10.79
C LEU A 23 2.18 -5.18 10.64
N ALA A 24 1.76 -5.89 11.70
CA ALA A 24 1.73 -7.35 11.72
C ALA A 24 0.86 -7.97 10.63
N GLU A 25 -0.31 -7.38 10.36
CA GLU A 25 -1.27 -7.88 9.38
C GLU A 25 -1.79 -6.76 8.47
N GLY A 26 -1.79 -7.05 7.17
CA GLY A 26 -2.33 -6.15 6.16
C GLY A 26 -1.44 -4.94 5.87
N SER A 27 -2.08 -3.85 5.46
CA SER A 27 -1.44 -2.59 5.12
C SER A 27 -2.37 -1.42 5.42
N ARG A 28 -1.79 -0.26 5.71
CA ARG A 28 -2.55 0.97 5.97
C ARG A 28 -2.05 2.10 5.10
N ASP A 29 -2.98 2.79 4.45
CA ASP A 29 -2.71 3.92 3.58
C ASP A 29 -3.41 5.15 4.14
N PHE A 30 -2.68 6.26 4.22
CA PHE A 30 -3.15 7.54 4.74
C PHE A 30 -2.90 8.59 3.67
N ARG A 31 -3.98 9.20 3.19
CA ARG A 31 -3.96 10.13 2.04
C ARG A 31 -3.94 11.59 2.47
N ASP A 32 -4.33 11.85 3.71
CA ASP A 32 -4.38 13.17 4.31
C ASP A 32 -4.23 13.09 5.83
N MET A 33 -4.14 14.27 6.46
CA MET A 33 -4.00 14.41 7.90
C MET A 33 -5.21 13.87 8.67
N ASP A 34 -6.42 13.93 8.10
CA ASP A 34 -7.63 13.47 8.78
C ASP A 34 -7.64 11.94 8.90
N GLU A 35 -7.29 11.23 7.82
CA GLU A 35 -7.07 9.78 7.86
C GLU A 35 -5.92 9.40 8.81
N ALA A 36 -4.89 10.25 8.91
CA ALA A 36 -3.70 9.98 9.71
C ALA A 36 -3.91 10.08 11.23
N GLN A 37 -4.95 10.78 11.70
CA GLN A 37 -5.20 10.99 13.14
C GLN A 37 -5.33 9.69 13.94
N VAL A 38 -5.65 8.58 13.28
CA VAL A 38 -5.76 7.27 13.90
C VAL A 38 -4.42 6.60 14.22
N SER A 39 -3.31 7.17 13.74
CA SER A 39 -1.96 6.66 13.95
C SER A 39 -1.04 7.78 14.42
N PRO A 40 -0.46 7.71 15.63
CA PRO A 40 0.48 8.71 16.11
C PRO A 40 1.67 8.90 15.16
N LEU A 41 2.21 7.81 14.58
CA LEU A 41 3.29 7.91 13.61
C LEU A 41 2.84 8.60 12.32
N ALA A 42 1.65 8.29 11.81
CA ALA A 42 1.16 8.89 10.58
C ALA A 42 0.92 10.39 10.77
N ALA A 43 0.28 10.79 11.88
CA ALA A 43 0.07 12.19 12.23
C ALA A 43 1.41 12.95 12.33
N ASP A 44 2.38 12.40 13.08
CA ASP A 44 3.71 13.01 13.22
C ASP A 44 4.43 13.18 11.86
N LEU A 45 4.20 12.25 10.91
CA LEU A 45 4.75 12.33 9.56
C LEU A 45 4.04 13.37 8.69
N PHE A 46 2.72 13.51 8.80
CA PHE A 46 1.95 14.52 8.07
C PHE A 46 2.19 15.95 8.58
N ASP A 47 2.62 16.12 9.83
CA ASP A 47 3.05 17.41 10.36
C ASP A 47 4.35 17.93 9.72
N ILE A 48 5.09 17.07 8.99
CA ILE A 48 6.28 17.47 8.24
C ILE A 48 5.84 18.14 6.93
N GLU A 49 6.17 19.42 6.78
CA GLU A 49 5.88 20.18 5.55
C GLU A 49 6.41 19.47 4.31
N GLY A 50 5.51 19.27 3.33
CA GLY A 50 5.81 18.59 2.08
C GLY A 50 5.45 17.10 2.03
N VAL A 51 5.07 16.49 3.16
CA VAL A 51 4.52 15.13 3.18
C VAL A 51 3.06 15.13 2.72
N THR A 52 2.75 14.29 1.74
CA THR A 52 1.41 14.20 1.11
C THR A 52 0.75 12.85 1.32
N ARG A 53 1.52 11.84 1.72
CA ARG A 53 1.02 10.47 1.91
C ARG A 53 1.89 9.68 2.86
N VAL A 54 1.26 8.82 3.65
CA VAL A 54 1.98 7.86 4.48
C VAL A 54 1.37 6.48 4.25
N PHE A 55 2.20 5.46 4.13
CA PHE A 55 1.73 4.09 4.00
C PHE A 55 2.56 3.16 4.88
N PHE A 56 1.88 2.27 5.60
CA PHE A 56 2.47 1.24 6.44
C PHE A 56 2.30 -0.11 5.76
N GLY A 57 3.43 -0.72 5.42
CA GLY A 57 3.53 -2.13 5.04
C GLY A 57 3.92 -3.00 6.23
N ALA A 58 4.25 -4.27 5.95
CA ALA A 58 4.59 -5.25 6.99
C ALA A 58 5.80 -4.83 7.84
N ASP A 59 6.89 -4.43 7.19
CA ASP A 59 8.18 -4.11 7.80
C ASP A 59 8.78 -2.79 7.28
N PHE A 60 7.98 -1.98 6.59
CA PHE A 60 8.39 -0.71 6.01
C PHE A 60 7.32 0.36 6.12
N VAL A 61 7.76 1.61 6.04
CA VAL A 61 6.92 2.80 5.89
C VAL A 61 7.29 3.45 4.57
N THR A 62 6.32 3.78 3.71
CA THR A 62 6.55 4.69 2.59
C THR A 62 5.96 6.05 2.89
N VAL A 63 6.72 7.09 2.52
CA VAL A 63 6.28 8.48 2.63
C VAL A 63 6.27 9.05 1.22
N GLY A 64 5.15 9.67 0.86
CA GLY A 64 4.99 10.47 -0.34
C GLY A 64 5.22 11.95 -0.05
N LYS A 65 5.84 12.66 -0.99
CA LYS A 65 6.02 14.11 -0.94
C LYS A 65 5.31 14.82 -2.08
N ASP A 66 5.17 16.14 -1.97
CA ASP A 66 4.80 16.97 -3.10
C ASP A 66 5.99 17.20 -4.07
N ALA A 67 5.65 17.71 -5.27
CA ALA A 67 6.62 17.96 -6.33
C ALA A 67 7.52 19.19 -6.10
N HIS A 68 7.25 20.00 -5.07
CA HIS A 68 8.00 21.22 -4.76
C HIS A 68 9.12 20.99 -3.74
N HIS A 69 9.03 19.91 -2.96
CA HIS A 69 10.03 19.52 -1.98
C HIS A 69 10.98 18.44 -2.51
N ASP A 70 12.20 18.40 -1.96
CA ASP A 70 13.22 17.41 -2.32
C ASP A 70 13.55 16.50 -1.13
N TRP A 71 13.81 15.22 -1.44
CA TRP A 71 14.15 14.21 -0.43
C TRP A 71 15.33 14.55 0.47
N PRO A 72 16.43 15.22 0.04
CA PRO A 72 17.52 15.61 0.93
C PRO A 72 17.07 16.47 2.13
N HIS A 73 16.02 17.28 1.99
CA HIS A 73 15.49 18.11 3.08
C HIS A 73 14.46 17.34 3.93
N LEU A 74 13.64 16.51 3.30
CA LEU A 74 12.60 15.73 3.98
C LEU A 74 13.13 14.49 4.71
N LYS A 75 14.26 13.93 4.28
CA LYS A 75 14.74 12.65 4.80
C LYS A 75 15.09 12.70 6.28
N ALA A 76 15.76 13.76 6.73
CA ALA A 76 16.15 13.92 8.13
C ALA A 76 14.94 14.00 9.10
N PRO A 77 13.93 14.88 8.89
CA PRO A 77 12.76 14.93 9.76
C PRO A 77 11.93 13.65 9.73
N VAL A 78 11.77 12.99 8.57
CA VAL A 78 11.05 11.71 8.48
C VAL A 78 11.77 10.61 9.27
N LEU A 79 13.09 10.50 9.14
CA LEU A 79 13.88 9.55 9.93
C LEU A 79 13.75 9.80 11.43
N ALA A 80 13.73 11.07 11.84
CA ALA A 80 13.57 11.44 13.24
C ALA A 80 12.20 11.04 13.79
N ALA A 81 11.11 11.31 13.05
CA ALA A 81 9.75 10.94 13.43
C ALA A 81 9.59 9.41 13.59
N ILE A 82 10.07 8.64 12.60
CA ILE A 82 10.02 7.17 12.65
C ILE A 82 10.84 6.63 13.84
N MET A 83 12.04 7.18 14.07
CA MET A 83 12.90 6.76 15.17
C MET A 83 12.27 7.08 16.53
N ASP A 84 11.75 8.28 16.72
CA ASP A 84 11.07 8.69 17.96
C ASP A 84 9.89 7.78 18.27
N HIS A 85 9.01 7.53 17.30
CA HIS A 85 7.85 6.67 17.49
C HIS A 85 8.24 5.26 17.98
N PHE A 86 9.18 4.62 17.28
CA PHE A 86 9.54 3.23 17.60
C PHE A 86 10.41 3.09 18.85
N THR A 87 11.12 4.13 19.25
CA THR A 87 11.91 4.15 20.49
C THR A 87 11.09 4.56 21.71
N SER A 88 10.05 5.38 21.53
CA SER A 88 9.12 5.78 22.61
C SER A 88 8.15 4.66 23.01
N GLY A 89 7.93 3.67 22.14
CA GLY A 89 7.01 2.57 22.41
C GLY A 89 5.53 2.96 22.33
N ARG A 90 5.22 4.12 21.72
CA ARG A 90 3.85 4.52 21.41
C ARG A 90 3.18 3.47 20.51
N PRO A 91 1.87 3.22 20.67
CA PRO A 91 1.17 2.30 19.79
C PRO A 91 1.09 2.88 18.38
N LEU A 92 1.13 2.01 17.36
CA LEU A 92 1.01 2.43 15.97
C LEU A 92 -0.39 3.00 15.65
N PHE A 93 -1.43 2.50 16.32
CA PHE A 93 -2.80 2.97 16.19
C PHE A 93 -3.39 3.34 17.55
N VAL A 94 -4.29 4.32 17.55
CA VAL A 94 -5.17 4.56 18.70
C VAL A 94 -6.20 3.42 18.82
N GLU A 95 -6.59 3.07 20.05
CA GLU A 95 -7.40 1.86 20.35
C GLU A 95 -8.72 1.75 19.57
N SER A 96 -9.28 2.86 19.05
CA SER A 96 -10.53 2.90 18.30
C SER A 96 -10.40 2.64 16.78
N ALA A 97 -9.19 2.37 16.27
CA ALA A 97 -8.92 2.39 14.83
C ALA A 97 -8.43 1.06 14.23
N ALA A 98 -8.40 -0.01 15.03
CA ALA A 98 -7.93 -1.32 14.59
C ALA A 98 -8.82 -1.99 13.52
N GLU A 99 -10.02 -1.47 13.26
CA GLU A 99 -11.00 -2.05 12.32
C GLU A 99 -11.22 -1.16 11.10
N ALA A 100 -10.32 -1.26 10.11
CA ALA A 100 -10.63 -0.82 8.74
C ALA A 100 -9.69 -1.51 7.74
N GLY A 101 -9.72 -2.83 7.72
CA GLY A 101 -9.28 -3.61 6.57
C GLY A 101 -10.43 -3.66 5.57
N GLY A 102 -10.26 -3.07 4.39
CA GLY A 102 -11.24 -3.15 3.30
C GLY A 102 -11.36 -4.60 2.85
N HIS A 103 -12.28 -5.33 3.47
CA HIS A 103 -12.72 -6.64 3.03
C HIS A 103 -13.83 -6.44 2.02
N ASP A 104 -13.74 -7.18 0.93
CA ASP A 104 -14.85 -7.38 0.02
C ASP A 104 -15.97 -8.12 0.77
N ASP A 105 -17.10 -7.46 0.98
CA ASP A 105 -18.32 -8.05 1.56
C ASP A 105 -19.12 -8.89 0.53
N THR A 106 -18.63 -8.99 -0.72
CA THR A 106 -19.30 -9.78 -1.76
C THR A 106 -19.05 -11.28 -1.55
N ALA A 107 -20.10 -11.99 -1.16
CA ALA A 107 -20.07 -13.45 -1.10
C ALA A 107 -20.14 -14.02 -2.54
N TYR A 108 -19.08 -14.72 -2.95
CA TYR A 108 -19.06 -15.50 -4.19
C TYR A 108 -19.46 -16.94 -3.93
N GLU A 109 -20.23 -17.53 -4.84
CA GLU A 109 -20.67 -18.93 -4.75
C GLU A 109 -20.25 -19.74 -5.99
N GLY A 110 -20.25 -21.06 -5.86
CA GLY A 110 -20.02 -21.98 -6.98
C GLY A 110 -18.66 -21.83 -7.65
N GLU A 111 -18.67 -21.83 -8.99
CA GLU A 111 -17.47 -21.72 -9.83
C GLU A 111 -16.77 -20.36 -9.66
N THR A 112 -17.55 -19.27 -9.54
CA THR A 112 -16.98 -17.93 -9.33
C THR A 112 -16.19 -17.82 -8.04
N ALA A 113 -16.60 -18.52 -6.97
CA ALA A 113 -15.85 -18.54 -5.73
C ALA A 113 -14.46 -19.16 -5.89
N GLN A 114 -14.32 -20.17 -6.76
CA GLN A 114 -13.03 -20.82 -7.04
C GLN A 114 -12.12 -19.88 -7.82
N VAL A 115 -12.65 -19.20 -8.84
CA VAL A 115 -11.92 -18.18 -9.61
C VAL A 115 -11.42 -17.06 -8.69
N VAL A 116 -12.29 -16.54 -7.82
CA VAL A 116 -11.90 -15.48 -6.87
C VAL A 116 -10.84 -15.96 -5.88
N ALA A 117 -10.94 -17.21 -5.41
CA ALA A 117 -9.92 -17.80 -4.54
C ALA A 117 -8.55 -17.88 -5.25
N GLU A 118 -8.53 -18.26 -6.53
CA GLU A 118 -7.31 -18.32 -7.33
C GLU A 118 -6.70 -16.93 -7.59
N ILE A 119 -7.55 -15.93 -7.89
CA ILE A 119 -7.10 -14.52 -8.02
C ILE A 119 -6.48 -14.06 -6.70
N LYS A 120 -7.13 -14.30 -5.56
CA LYS A 120 -6.62 -13.93 -4.22
C LYS A 120 -5.30 -14.64 -3.90
N ASP A 121 -5.19 -15.93 -4.17
CA ASP A 121 -3.95 -16.68 -3.97
C ASP A 121 -2.80 -16.15 -4.83
N LEU A 122 -3.05 -15.84 -6.11
CA LEU A 122 -2.03 -15.26 -6.99
C LEU A 122 -1.61 -13.85 -6.52
N LEU A 123 -2.58 -13.06 -6.05
CA LEU A 123 -2.31 -11.75 -5.46
C LEU A 123 -1.36 -11.89 -4.26
N ASP A 124 -1.69 -12.76 -3.31
CA ASP A 124 -0.93 -12.91 -2.07
C ASP A 124 0.45 -13.56 -2.28
N THR A 125 0.53 -14.58 -3.14
CA THR A 125 1.76 -15.37 -3.29
C THR A 125 2.76 -14.77 -4.27
N ARG A 126 2.34 -13.93 -5.22
CA ARG A 126 3.21 -13.41 -6.29
C ARG A 126 3.17 -11.91 -6.50
N ILE A 127 1.98 -11.31 -6.55
CA ILE A 127 1.83 -9.88 -6.89
C ILE A 127 2.24 -9.00 -5.71
N ARG A 128 1.59 -9.19 -4.56
CA ARG A 128 1.80 -8.38 -3.37
C ARG A 128 3.25 -8.38 -2.88
N PRO A 129 3.99 -9.52 -2.90
CA PRO A 129 5.42 -9.51 -2.57
C PRO A 129 6.24 -8.58 -3.47
N ALA A 130 6.01 -8.61 -4.78
CA ALA A 130 6.73 -7.73 -5.72
C ALA A 130 6.35 -6.25 -5.50
N VAL A 131 5.07 -5.99 -5.27
CA VAL A 131 4.56 -4.63 -5.02
C VAL A 131 5.07 -4.05 -3.69
N ALA A 132 5.20 -4.89 -2.66
CA ALA A 132 5.78 -4.49 -1.38
C ALA A 132 7.26 -4.12 -1.51
N GLN A 133 8.01 -4.77 -2.40
CA GLN A 133 9.38 -4.35 -2.72
C GLN A 133 9.40 -2.92 -3.26
N ASP A 134 8.44 -2.58 -4.13
CA ASP A 134 8.26 -1.25 -4.69
C ASP A 134 7.62 -0.24 -3.72
N GLY A 135 7.27 -0.65 -2.48
CA GLY A 135 6.78 0.24 -1.44
C GLY A 135 5.26 0.51 -1.47
N GLY A 136 4.48 -0.38 -2.08
CA GLY A 136 3.01 -0.32 -2.08
C GLY A 136 2.35 -1.60 -1.62
N ASP A 137 1.05 -1.70 -1.87
CA ASP A 137 0.27 -2.95 -1.75
C ASP A 137 -0.89 -2.95 -2.76
N ILE A 138 -1.42 -4.14 -3.04
CA ILE A 138 -2.61 -4.33 -3.88
C ILE A 138 -3.60 -5.22 -3.13
N LEU A 139 -4.83 -4.74 -2.98
CA LEU A 139 -5.92 -5.53 -2.41
C LEU A 139 -6.96 -5.85 -3.47
N PHE A 140 -7.50 -7.06 -3.40
CA PHE A 140 -8.68 -7.45 -4.16
C PHE A 140 -9.88 -6.61 -3.73
N ASN A 141 -10.61 -6.03 -4.69
CA ASN A 141 -11.88 -5.35 -4.44
C ASN A 141 -13.05 -6.24 -4.83
N ARG A 142 -13.14 -6.60 -6.11
CA ARG A 142 -14.21 -7.44 -6.64
C ARG A 142 -13.84 -8.07 -7.98
N PHE A 143 -14.55 -9.11 -8.35
CA PHE A 143 -14.55 -9.75 -9.66
C PHE A 143 -15.98 -9.79 -10.22
N ASP A 144 -16.12 -9.48 -11.51
CA ASP A 144 -17.36 -9.63 -12.26
C ASP A 144 -17.21 -10.83 -13.20
N ALA A 145 -17.99 -11.89 -12.93
CA ALA A 145 -17.92 -13.14 -13.68
C ALA A 145 -18.49 -13.04 -15.10
N ASP A 146 -19.42 -12.11 -15.35
CA ASP A 146 -20.03 -11.94 -16.68
C ASP A 146 -19.05 -11.25 -17.63
N THR A 147 -18.25 -10.30 -17.11
CA THR A 147 -17.30 -9.53 -17.91
C THR A 147 -15.85 -10.00 -17.78
N GLY A 148 -15.51 -10.75 -16.74
CA GLY A 148 -14.16 -11.16 -16.40
C GLY A 148 -13.28 -10.03 -15.85
N VAL A 149 -13.88 -8.92 -15.40
CA VAL A 149 -13.12 -7.76 -14.91
C VAL A 149 -12.79 -7.92 -13.44
N VAL A 150 -11.52 -7.72 -13.07
CA VAL A 150 -11.04 -7.69 -11.69
C VAL A 150 -10.78 -6.24 -11.27
N TRP A 151 -11.40 -5.79 -10.19
CA TRP A 151 -11.10 -4.50 -9.57
C TRP A 151 -10.14 -4.69 -8.41
N LEU A 152 -9.12 -3.84 -8.36
CA LEU A 152 -8.09 -3.86 -7.33
C LEU A 152 -7.94 -2.47 -6.71
N HIS A 153 -7.67 -2.43 -5.40
CA HIS A 153 -7.22 -1.23 -4.72
C HIS A 153 -5.70 -1.21 -4.69
N MET A 154 -5.09 -0.22 -5.35
CA MET A 154 -3.64 -0.01 -5.30
C MET A 154 -3.31 1.04 -4.23
N ARG A 155 -2.34 0.75 -3.37
CA ARG A 155 -1.99 1.55 -2.19
C ARG A 155 -0.51 1.88 -2.12
N GLY A 156 -0.14 2.89 -1.33
CA GLY A 156 1.24 3.34 -1.15
C GLY A 156 1.87 3.85 -2.44
N ALA A 157 3.14 3.50 -2.70
CA ALA A 157 3.90 3.98 -3.86
C ALA A 157 3.23 3.72 -5.22
N CYS A 158 2.35 2.71 -5.27
CA CYS A 158 1.65 2.26 -6.47
C CYS A 158 0.46 3.12 -6.89
N SER A 159 0.14 4.16 -6.12
CA SER A 159 -1.07 4.97 -6.34
C SER A 159 -0.73 6.46 -6.38
N GLY A 160 -1.35 7.18 -7.32
CA GLY A 160 -1.15 8.62 -7.50
C GLY A 160 -0.08 9.03 -8.53
N CYS A 161 0.69 8.08 -9.09
CA CYS A 161 1.64 8.34 -10.18
C CYS A 161 1.14 7.70 -11.49
N PRO A 162 0.80 8.50 -12.54
CA PRO A 162 0.26 7.97 -13.80
C PRO A 162 1.16 6.97 -14.54
N SER A 163 2.48 7.14 -14.45
CA SER A 163 3.42 6.22 -15.11
C SER A 163 3.54 4.89 -14.36
N SER A 164 3.67 4.94 -13.04
CA SER A 164 3.79 3.74 -12.20
C SER A 164 2.49 2.92 -12.17
N SER A 165 1.33 3.59 -12.14
CA SER A 165 0.03 2.90 -12.10
C SER A 165 -0.29 2.19 -13.41
N ALA A 166 0.04 2.78 -14.57
CA ALA A 166 -0.19 2.14 -15.87
C ALA A 166 0.67 0.89 -16.06
N THR A 167 1.97 0.96 -15.75
CA THR A 167 2.89 -0.17 -15.90
C THR A 167 2.55 -1.29 -14.91
N LEU A 168 2.26 -0.96 -13.65
CA LEU A 168 1.87 -1.94 -12.66
C LEU A 168 0.55 -2.63 -13.03
N LYS A 169 -0.47 -1.85 -13.42
CA LYS A 169 -1.75 -2.38 -13.89
C LYS A 169 -1.54 -3.38 -15.04
N ALA A 170 -0.73 -3.03 -16.04
CA ALA A 170 -0.46 -3.91 -17.16
C ALA A 170 0.28 -5.19 -16.74
N GLY A 171 1.26 -5.08 -15.83
CA GLY A 171 1.98 -6.25 -15.30
C GLY A 171 1.07 -7.20 -14.54
N VAL A 172 0.23 -6.66 -13.66
CA VAL A 172 -0.76 -7.42 -12.87
C VAL A 172 -1.80 -8.06 -13.78
N GLU A 173 -2.34 -7.31 -14.74
CA GLU A 173 -3.32 -7.83 -15.69
C GLU A 173 -2.76 -8.99 -16.53
N ASN A 174 -1.53 -8.87 -17.05
CA ASN A 174 -0.90 -9.93 -17.83
C ASN A 174 -0.70 -11.20 -17.01
N MET A 175 -0.32 -11.06 -15.74
CA MET A 175 -0.12 -12.22 -14.88
C MET A 175 -1.44 -12.87 -14.49
N LEU A 176 -2.46 -12.09 -14.12
CA LEU A 176 -3.79 -12.63 -13.84
C LEU A 176 -4.37 -13.35 -15.06
N LYS A 177 -4.29 -12.76 -16.26
CA LYS A 177 -4.72 -13.42 -17.52
C LYS A 177 -4.00 -14.73 -17.80
N HIS A 178 -2.73 -14.81 -17.43
CA HIS A 178 -1.92 -16.00 -17.70
C HIS A 178 -2.28 -17.18 -16.79
N TYR A 179 -2.55 -16.90 -15.51
CA TYR A 179 -2.83 -17.93 -14.51
C TYR A 179 -4.33 -18.19 -14.32
N VAL A 180 -5.17 -17.19 -14.53
CA VAL A 180 -6.64 -17.24 -14.35
C VAL A 180 -7.31 -16.82 -15.68
N PRO A 181 -7.59 -17.76 -16.59
CA PRO A 181 -8.10 -17.47 -17.95
C PRO A 181 -9.44 -16.72 -18.00
N GLU A 182 -10.21 -16.76 -16.91
CA GLU A 182 -11.49 -16.05 -16.74
C GLU A 182 -11.29 -14.54 -16.60
N VAL A 183 -10.08 -14.08 -16.24
CA VAL A 183 -9.77 -12.67 -16.13
C VAL A 183 -9.54 -12.06 -17.52
N THR A 184 -10.33 -11.06 -17.88
CA THR A 184 -10.24 -10.37 -19.18
C THR A 184 -9.60 -8.98 -19.08
N ARG A 185 -9.65 -8.34 -17.90
CA ARG A 185 -9.11 -7.00 -17.66
C ARG A 185 -8.99 -6.72 -16.15
N VAL A 186 -8.04 -5.86 -15.79
CA VAL A 186 -7.94 -5.28 -14.44
C VAL A 186 -8.42 -3.84 -14.48
N GLU A 187 -9.09 -3.40 -13.42
CA GLU A 187 -9.39 -1.99 -13.18
C GLU A 187 -8.96 -1.56 -11.77
N GLN A 188 -8.59 -0.29 -11.64
CA GLN A 188 -8.21 0.28 -10.35
C GLN A 188 -9.43 0.96 -9.71
N THR A 189 -9.65 0.69 -8.43
CA THR A 189 -10.57 1.46 -7.58
C THR A 189 -9.75 2.40 -6.69
N LEU A 190 -10.22 3.65 -6.54
CA LEU A 190 -9.62 4.66 -5.67
C LEU A 190 -10.00 4.45 -4.19
#